data_AF-A0A3D2CAG3-F1
#
_entry.id   AF-A0A3D2CAG3-F1
#
_cell.length_a   1.000
_cell.length_b   1.000
_cell.length_c   1.000
_cell.angle_alpha   90.00
_cell.angle_beta   90.00
_cell.angle_gamma   90.00
#
_symmetry.space_group_name_H-M   'P 1'
#
loop_
_entity.id
_entity.type
_entity.pdbx_description
1 polymer ?
#
loop_
_entity_poly.entity_id
_entity_poly.type
_entity_poly.pdbx_seq_one_letter_code
_entity_poly.pdbx_strand_id
1 'polypeptide(L)'
;MGSPALLPGVVAVSATGPSDTRAPYSTYGPEVVLSAPGGDKSVVGGGILQDTVDRHSEGGHAYKEFQGTSMATPHVAGAAAIIRASTAGSSTYVQSILTGSALDLGPPGHDPVFGHGRLDVGSAMRRVVLQERGVLFAISGFVAWLAATTFGARRGRRRVVLTAALVSGGVFALPLLPLPPSALVELLSRPFLLWADVLLGTGWSRSLLVLSAALPAALTFVLGPTRTFGPWVAGLSAGIGIHLIYGAATGSLALLWLPGPLSSCWLALNGFAAGACAITTLAVQRLSERTGDRP
;
A
#
# COMPACT_ATOMS: atom_id res chain seq x y z
N MET A 1 23.37 19.04 10.56
CA MET A 1 22.74 18.53 9.32
C MET A 1 23.04 19.47 8.18
N GLY A 2 23.18 18.98 6.94
CA GLY A 2 23.42 19.80 5.75
C GLY A 2 22.29 19.65 4.71
N SER A 3 22.22 20.57 3.75
CA SER A 3 21.32 20.42 2.58
C SER A 3 21.77 19.22 1.72
N PRO A 4 20.86 18.40 1.15
CA PRO A 4 19.40 18.58 1.06
C PRO A 4 18.58 18.02 2.24
N ALA A 5 19.21 17.46 3.27
CA ALA A 5 18.50 16.77 4.37
C ALA A 5 17.56 17.69 5.18
N LEU A 6 17.77 19.01 5.13
CA LEU A 6 16.95 20.01 5.80
C LEU A 6 15.71 20.44 5.00
N LEU A 7 15.57 20.00 3.74
CA LEU A 7 14.48 20.46 2.88
C LEU A 7 13.15 19.76 3.24
N PRO A 8 12.02 20.49 3.25
CA PRO A 8 10.72 19.89 3.46
C PRO A 8 10.43 18.74 2.49
N GLY A 9 9.95 17.61 3.01
CA GLY A 9 9.66 16.42 2.22
C GLY A 9 10.86 15.52 1.92
N VAL A 10 12.07 15.90 2.31
CA VAL A 10 13.25 15.01 2.28
C VAL A 10 13.25 14.14 3.53
N VAL A 11 13.48 12.84 3.33
CA VAL A 11 13.63 11.88 4.42
C VAL A 11 15.11 11.86 4.82
N ALA A 12 15.46 12.58 5.89
CA ALA A 12 16.81 12.60 6.42
C ALA A 12 17.10 11.31 7.23
N VAL A 13 18.20 10.64 6.89
CA VAL A 13 18.55 9.32 7.46
C VAL A 13 19.84 9.40 8.26
N SER A 14 19.79 9.03 9.53
CA SER A 14 21.00 8.83 10.37
C SER A 14 21.50 7.38 10.28
N ALA A 15 22.75 7.16 10.68
CA ALA A 15 23.39 5.84 10.60
C ALA A 15 23.50 5.18 11.98
N THR A 16 23.11 3.90 12.05
CA THR A 16 23.41 3.01 13.17
C THR A 16 24.58 2.08 12.85
N GLY A 17 25.34 1.71 13.87
CA GLY A 17 26.30 0.61 13.82
C GLY A 17 25.63 -0.75 14.05
N PRO A 18 26.42 -1.85 14.07
CA PRO A 18 25.90 -3.22 14.21
C PRO A 18 25.13 -3.49 15.52
N SER A 19 25.40 -2.71 16.57
CA SER A 19 24.79 -2.83 17.90
C SER A 19 23.63 -1.86 18.14
N ASP A 20 23.05 -1.30 17.08
CA ASP A 20 21.96 -0.30 17.15
C ASP A 20 22.30 0.99 17.91
N THR A 21 23.57 1.25 18.11
CA THR A 21 24.08 2.52 18.59
C THR A 21 24.25 3.49 17.41
N ARG A 22 24.08 4.80 17.65
CA ARG A 22 24.41 5.82 16.65
C ARG A 22 25.87 5.63 16.20
N ALA A 23 26.09 5.49 14.90
CA ALA A 23 27.44 5.40 14.37
C ALA A 23 28.20 6.69 14.72
N PRO A 24 29.47 6.62 15.15
CA PRO A 24 30.19 7.77 15.73
C PRO A 24 30.24 8.98 14.78
N TYR A 25 30.35 8.74 13.47
CA TYR A 25 30.36 9.75 12.42
C TYR A 25 28.98 10.33 12.07
N SER A 26 27.88 9.71 12.49
CA SER A 26 26.53 10.10 12.05
C SER A 26 26.16 11.45 12.63
N THR A 27 25.78 12.40 11.76
CA THR A 27 25.15 13.65 12.21
C THR A 27 23.78 13.33 12.82
N TYR A 28 23.35 14.17 13.77
CA TYR A 28 22.08 14.12 14.47
C TYR A 28 21.45 15.52 14.52
N GLY A 29 20.16 15.60 14.82
CA GLY A 29 19.38 16.83 14.84
C GLY A 29 17.87 16.55 14.75
N PRO A 30 17.02 17.53 15.09
CA PRO A 30 15.57 17.35 15.04
C PRO A 30 15.04 17.01 13.64
N GLU A 31 15.84 17.19 12.59
CA GLU A 31 15.46 16.91 11.21
C GLU A 31 15.63 15.44 10.82
N VAL A 32 16.29 14.60 11.63
CA VAL A 32 16.39 13.14 11.39
C VAL A 32 14.97 12.56 11.36
N VAL A 33 14.59 11.91 10.26
CA VAL A 33 13.27 11.29 10.14
C VAL A 33 13.31 9.85 10.64
N LEU A 34 14.35 9.11 10.30
CA LEU A 34 14.62 7.75 10.76
C LEU A 34 16.11 7.44 10.70
N SER A 35 16.50 6.31 11.26
CA SER A 35 17.85 5.76 11.17
C SER A 35 17.85 4.45 10.39
N ALA A 36 19.00 4.05 9.88
CA ALA A 36 19.20 2.75 9.25
C ALA A 36 20.65 2.27 9.41
N PRO A 37 20.93 0.97 9.21
CA PRO A 37 22.28 0.43 9.25
C PRO A 37 23.20 1.17 8.29
N GLY A 38 24.16 1.91 8.84
CA GLY A 38 25.18 2.63 8.09
C GLY A 38 26.59 2.08 8.32
N GLY A 39 26.76 1.20 9.30
CA GLY A 39 28.02 0.54 9.62
C GLY A 39 28.88 1.28 10.65
N ASP A 40 29.82 0.56 11.24
CA ASP A 40 30.87 1.08 12.10
C ASP A 40 32.12 0.18 12.00
N LYS A 41 33.08 0.61 11.19
CA LYS A 41 34.35 -0.07 10.93
C LYS A 41 35.36 0.04 12.07
N SER A 42 35.03 0.72 13.17
CA SER A 42 35.80 0.58 14.42
C SER A 42 35.57 -0.79 15.06
N VAL A 43 34.47 -1.46 14.70
CA VAL A 43 34.15 -2.84 15.06
C VAL A 43 34.54 -3.77 13.90
N VAL A 44 35.24 -4.86 14.20
CA VAL A 44 35.60 -5.88 13.21
C VAL A 44 34.33 -6.49 12.60
N GLY A 45 34.19 -6.44 11.27
CA GLY A 45 32.98 -6.89 10.59
C GLY A 45 31.79 -5.94 10.73
N GLY A 46 32.02 -4.72 11.21
CA GLY A 46 30.95 -3.76 11.52
C GLY A 46 30.51 -2.89 10.34
N GLY A 47 31.17 -2.97 9.18
CA GLY A 47 30.79 -2.22 8.00
C GLY A 47 29.58 -2.81 7.25
N ILE A 48 29.01 -2.01 6.35
CA ILE A 48 28.02 -2.49 5.38
C ILE A 48 28.78 -3.08 4.20
N LEU A 49 28.59 -4.38 3.97
CA LEU A 49 29.18 -5.09 2.84
C LEU A 49 28.50 -4.66 1.53
N GLN A 50 29.27 -4.18 0.56
CA GLN A 50 28.75 -3.72 -0.73
C GLN A 50 29.62 -4.22 -1.87
N ASP A 51 28.98 -4.56 -2.99
CA ASP A 51 29.68 -4.78 -4.25
C ASP A 51 30.19 -3.44 -4.79
N THR A 52 31.48 -3.37 -5.11
CA THR A 52 32.14 -2.15 -5.55
C THR A 52 33.18 -2.42 -6.62
N VAL A 53 33.54 -1.41 -7.39
CA VAL A 53 34.56 -1.52 -8.44
C VAL A 53 35.92 -1.76 -7.80
N ASP A 54 36.59 -2.81 -8.24
CA ASP A 54 37.97 -3.09 -7.86
C ASP A 54 38.79 -3.49 -9.08
N ARG A 55 39.64 -2.57 -9.55
CA ARG A 55 40.50 -2.77 -10.72
C ARG A 55 41.55 -3.88 -10.52
N HIS A 56 41.75 -4.34 -9.29
CA HIS A 56 42.70 -5.39 -8.95
C HIS A 56 42.02 -6.77 -8.77
N SER A 57 40.70 -6.84 -8.87
CA SER A 57 39.94 -8.08 -8.78
C SER A 57 39.71 -8.71 -10.15
N GLU A 58 39.64 -10.04 -10.20
CA GLU A 58 39.21 -10.77 -11.38
C GLU A 58 37.72 -10.46 -11.63
N GLY A 59 37.40 -9.84 -12.77
CA GLY A 59 36.04 -9.37 -13.07
C GLY A 59 35.75 -7.91 -12.70
N GLY A 60 36.72 -7.17 -12.16
CA GLY A 60 36.64 -5.71 -11.99
C GLY A 60 35.75 -5.21 -10.85
N HIS A 61 35.26 -6.11 -9.99
CA HIS A 61 34.44 -5.80 -8.82
C HIS A 61 34.79 -6.69 -7.63
N ALA A 62 34.57 -6.19 -6.42
CA ALA A 62 34.79 -6.92 -5.19
C ALA A 62 33.82 -6.45 -4.11
N TYR A 63 33.48 -7.35 -3.18
CA TYR A 63 32.73 -6.99 -1.99
C TYR A 63 33.64 -6.36 -0.94
N LYS A 64 33.30 -5.16 -0.47
CA LYS A 64 34.05 -4.43 0.55
C LYS A 64 33.13 -3.82 1.59
N GLU A 65 33.65 -3.70 2.81
CA GLU A 65 32.95 -3.04 3.91
C GLU A 65 33.11 -1.52 3.85
N PHE A 66 31.97 -0.84 3.81
CA PHE A 66 31.86 0.63 3.89
C PHE A 66 31.14 1.06 5.15
N GLN A 67 31.29 2.34 5.49
CA GLN A 67 30.46 2.97 6.52
C GLN A 67 30.06 4.37 6.05
N GLY A 68 28.86 4.80 6.44
CA GLY A 68 28.38 6.14 6.19
C GLY A 68 26.87 6.29 6.32
N THR A 69 26.39 7.51 6.50
CA THR A 69 24.97 7.84 6.29
C THR A 69 24.56 7.64 4.83
N SER A 70 25.53 7.73 3.90
CA SER A 70 25.38 7.33 2.50
C SER A 70 25.12 5.82 2.33
N MET A 71 25.47 4.97 3.29
CA MET A 71 25.16 3.53 3.30
C MET A 71 23.84 3.25 4.02
N ALA A 72 23.45 4.08 5.00
CA ALA A 72 22.14 4.01 5.64
C ALA A 72 21.00 4.44 4.69
N THR A 73 21.16 5.55 3.98
CA THR A 73 20.18 6.12 3.04
C THR A 73 19.62 5.12 2.00
N PRO A 74 20.43 4.31 1.28
CA PRO A 74 19.91 3.37 0.29
C PRO A 74 19.07 2.24 0.88
N HIS A 75 19.27 1.85 2.15
CA HIS A 75 18.35 0.91 2.83
C HIS A 75 16.94 1.50 2.95
N VAL A 76 16.85 2.78 3.34
CA VAL A 76 15.58 3.50 3.44
C VAL A 76 14.95 3.71 2.06
N ALA A 77 15.75 4.07 1.05
CA ALA A 77 15.26 4.22 -0.33
C ALA A 77 14.72 2.89 -0.90
N GLY A 78 15.41 1.78 -0.64
CA GLY A 78 14.96 0.43 -1.00
C GLY A 78 13.65 0.06 -0.31
N ALA A 79 13.54 0.30 0.99
CA ALA A 79 12.31 0.07 1.74
C ALA A 79 11.13 0.91 1.21
N ALA A 80 11.37 2.20 0.92
CA ALA A 80 10.38 3.07 0.31
C ALA A 80 9.90 2.53 -1.06
N ALA A 81 10.82 2.00 -1.87
CA ALA A 81 10.48 1.37 -3.15
C ALA A 81 9.61 0.12 -2.97
N ILE A 82 9.92 -0.75 -2.00
CA ILE A 82 9.12 -1.95 -1.69
C ILE A 82 7.69 -1.56 -1.26
N ILE A 83 7.55 -0.59 -0.36
CA ILE A 83 6.25 -0.09 0.10
C ILE A 83 5.48 0.52 -1.08
N ARG A 84 6.15 1.32 -1.92
CA ARG A 84 5.55 1.96 -3.10
C ARG A 84 5.21 0.98 -4.23
N ALA A 85 5.82 -0.19 -4.28
CA ALA A 85 5.46 -1.27 -5.20
C ALA A 85 4.27 -2.11 -4.67
N SER A 86 4.08 -2.10 -3.35
CA SER A 86 3.02 -2.82 -2.65
C SER A 86 1.74 -2.01 -2.44
N THR A 87 1.81 -0.70 -2.70
CA THR A 87 0.71 0.28 -2.55
C THR A 87 0.70 1.22 -3.75
N ALA A 88 -0.39 1.93 -3.99
CA ALA A 88 -0.41 3.06 -4.94
C ALA A 88 -0.32 4.41 -4.22
N GLY A 89 0.24 4.40 -3.00
CA GLY A 89 0.21 5.54 -2.08
C GLY A 89 1.09 6.72 -2.48
N SER A 90 0.78 7.85 -1.87
CA SER A 90 1.57 9.09 -1.95
C SER A 90 2.92 8.95 -1.23
N SER A 91 3.86 9.87 -1.50
CA SER A 91 5.15 9.89 -0.79
C SER A 91 4.99 10.08 0.72
N THR A 92 4.04 10.93 1.14
CA THR A 92 3.69 11.15 2.55
C THR A 92 3.15 9.88 3.19
N TYR A 93 2.34 9.10 2.46
CA TYR A 93 1.88 7.80 2.92
C TYR A 93 3.04 6.83 3.12
N VAL A 94 3.93 6.70 2.13
CA VAL A 94 5.11 5.84 2.24
C VAL A 94 5.96 6.23 3.44
N GLN A 95 6.21 7.52 3.65
CA GLN A 95 6.92 8.02 4.83
C GLN A 95 6.20 7.67 6.14
N SER A 96 4.88 7.75 6.18
CA SER A 96 4.08 7.38 7.37
C SER A 96 4.18 5.89 7.72
N ILE A 97 4.32 5.03 6.70
CA ILE A 97 4.54 3.60 6.90
C ILE A 97 5.94 3.37 7.45
N LEU A 98 6.97 3.95 6.82
CA LEU A 98 8.36 3.84 7.26
C LEU A 98 8.55 4.30 8.71
N THR A 99 8.02 5.47 9.06
CA THR A 99 8.18 6.07 10.39
C THR A 99 7.37 5.33 11.46
N GLY A 100 6.11 5.00 11.19
CA GLY A 100 5.27 4.31 12.16
C GLY A 100 5.51 2.80 12.25
N SER A 101 6.48 2.25 11.53
CA SER A 101 6.93 0.86 11.66
C SER A 101 8.40 0.73 12.03
N ALA A 102 9.11 1.84 12.26
CA ALA A 102 10.50 1.81 12.68
C ALA A 102 10.62 1.20 14.09
N LEU A 103 11.75 0.53 14.34
CA LEU A 103 12.10 0.09 15.69
C LEU A 103 12.59 1.31 16.47
N ASP A 104 11.79 1.75 17.43
CA ASP A 104 12.12 2.86 18.31
C ASP A 104 13.41 2.57 19.10
N LEU A 105 14.37 3.48 19.03
CA LEU A 105 15.68 3.37 19.67
C LEU A 105 15.94 4.64 20.47
N GLY A 106 16.54 4.51 21.65
CA GLY A 106 16.78 5.65 22.52
C GLY A 106 15.52 6.07 23.31
N PRO A 107 15.30 7.37 23.54
CA PRO A 107 14.10 7.86 24.21
C PRO A 107 12.83 7.54 23.40
N PRO A 108 11.70 7.19 24.05
CA PRO A 108 10.47 6.85 23.33
C PRO A 108 9.98 7.96 22.40
N GLY A 109 9.66 7.60 21.16
CA GLY A 109 9.10 8.50 20.14
C GLY A 109 10.14 9.12 19.21
N HIS A 110 9.82 10.27 18.62
CA HIS A 110 10.76 10.95 17.74
C HIS A 110 11.90 11.60 18.53
N ASP A 111 13.14 11.28 18.17
CA ASP A 111 14.33 11.82 18.82
C ASP A 111 15.36 12.36 17.80
N PRO A 112 16.27 13.28 18.22
CA PRO A 112 17.25 13.86 17.29
C PRO A 112 18.31 12.88 16.76
N VAL A 113 18.47 11.71 17.38
CA VAL A 113 19.50 10.73 17.02
C VAL A 113 18.97 9.69 16.05
N PHE A 114 17.86 9.03 16.39
CA PHE A 114 17.30 7.94 15.59
C PHE A 114 16.06 8.34 14.80
N GLY A 115 15.55 9.57 14.98
CA GLY A 115 14.30 10.00 14.36
C GLY A 115 13.15 9.21 14.96
N HIS A 116 12.34 8.55 14.13
CA HIS A 116 11.31 7.61 14.60
C HIS A 116 11.87 6.22 14.97
N GLY A 117 13.20 6.04 14.91
CA GLY A 117 13.86 4.77 15.15
C GLY A 117 14.53 4.18 13.92
N ARG A 118 15.05 2.96 14.05
CA ARG A 118 15.73 2.23 12.97
C ARG A 118 14.72 1.60 12.03
N LEU A 119 14.98 1.73 10.72
CA LEU A 119 14.23 1.06 9.66
C LEU A 119 13.97 -0.43 9.97
N ASP A 120 12.70 -0.83 9.89
CA ASP A 120 12.26 -2.23 9.92
C ASP A 120 11.30 -2.50 8.75
N VAL A 121 11.84 -3.15 7.72
CA VAL A 121 11.08 -3.50 6.50
C VAL A 121 10.02 -4.57 6.78
N GLY A 122 10.29 -5.49 7.70
CA GLY A 122 9.35 -6.56 8.06
C GLY A 122 8.11 -5.98 8.74
N SER A 123 8.31 -5.11 9.73
CA SER A 123 7.24 -4.37 10.40
C SER A 123 6.49 -3.46 9.42
N ALA A 124 7.19 -2.77 8.50
CA ALA A 124 6.57 -1.96 7.45
C ALA A 124 5.62 -2.77 6.56
N MET A 125 6.08 -3.92 6.07
CA MET A 125 5.27 -4.76 5.19
C MET A 125 4.12 -5.46 5.92
N ARG A 126 4.33 -5.84 7.19
CA ARG A 126 3.25 -6.35 8.05
C ARG A 126 2.16 -5.30 8.25
N ARG A 127 2.52 -4.03 8.39
CA ARG A 127 1.58 -2.91 8.48
C ARG A 127 0.74 -2.77 7.21
N VAL A 128 1.37 -2.78 6.03
CA VAL A 128 0.66 -2.75 4.74
C VAL A 128 -0.31 -3.94 4.61
N VAL A 129 0.13 -5.15 4.94
CA VAL A 129 -0.69 -6.37 4.80
C VAL A 129 -1.86 -6.39 5.79
N LEU A 130 -1.61 -6.18 7.09
CA LEU A 130 -2.62 -6.37 8.12
C LEU A 130 -3.44 -5.11 8.38
N GLN A 131 -2.78 -3.97 8.54
CA GLN A 131 -3.42 -2.73 8.98
C GLN A 131 -4.06 -1.96 7.82
N GLU A 132 -3.65 -2.19 6.57
CA GLU A 132 -4.33 -1.60 5.41
C GLU A 132 -5.23 -2.62 4.73
N ARG A 133 -4.64 -3.67 4.13
CA ARG A 133 -5.40 -4.61 3.30
C ARG A 133 -6.39 -5.43 4.11
N GLY A 134 -6.01 -5.89 5.30
CA GLY A 134 -6.89 -6.60 6.22
C GLY A 134 -8.06 -5.73 6.71
N VAL A 135 -7.79 -4.47 7.05
CA VAL A 135 -8.83 -3.50 7.45
C VAL A 135 -9.78 -3.21 6.29
N LEU A 136 -9.26 -2.97 5.09
CA LEU A 136 -10.06 -2.80 3.88
C LEU A 136 -10.93 -4.03 3.58
N PHE A 137 -10.38 -5.23 3.69
CA PHE A 137 -11.13 -6.48 3.52
C PHE A 137 -12.33 -6.53 4.48
N ALA A 138 -12.08 -6.28 5.77
CA ALA A 138 -13.11 -6.34 6.81
C ALA A 138 -14.19 -5.25 6.65
N ILE A 139 -13.78 -3.99 6.47
CA ILE A 139 -14.70 -2.86 6.30
C ILE A 139 -15.55 -3.06 5.04
N SER A 140 -14.94 -3.46 3.91
CA SER A 140 -15.68 -3.67 2.68
C SER A 140 -16.68 -4.81 2.79
N GLY A 141 -16.29 -5.93 3.41
CA GLY A 141 -17.21 -7.02 3.67
C GLY A 141 -18.40 -6.57 4.54
N PHE A 142 -18.14 -5.81 5.60
CA PHE A 142 -19.18 -5.32 6.51
C PHE A 142 -20.12 -4.29 5.85
N VAL A 143 -19.58 -3.29 5.18
CA VAL A 143 -20.37 -2.25 4.49
C VAL A 143 -21.18 -2.86 3.35
N ALA A 144 -20.60 -3.77 2.57
CA ALA A 144 -21.30 -4.49 1.51
C ALA A 144 -22.40 -5.39 2.06
N TRP A 145 -22.18 -6.01 3.23
CA TRP A 145 -23.21 -6.77 3.94
C TRP A 145 -24.38 -5.87 4.34
N LEU A 146 -24.09 -4.72 4.96
CA LEU A 146 -25.10 -3.74 5.35
C LEU A 146 -25.89 -3.28 4.12
N ALA A 147 -25.21 -2.84 3.06
CA ALA A 147 -25.86 -2.41 1.82
C ALA A 147 -26.72 -3.50 1.19
N ALA A 148 -26.24 -4.75 1.15
CA ALA A 148 -27.01 -5.88 0.63
C ALA A 148 -28.22 -6.23 1.51
N THR A 149 -28.15 -5.99 2.84
CA THR A 149 -29.29 -6.19 3.73
C THR A 149 -30.36 -5.11 3.59
N THR A 150 -29.96 -3.86 3.36
CA THR A 150 -30.85 -2.71 3.29
C THR A 150 -31.48 -2.56 1.90
N PHE A 151 -30.65 -2.66 0.86
CA PHE A 151 -31.04 -2.37 -0.53
C PHE A 151 -31.17 -3.62 -1.40
N GLY A 152 -30.55 -4.73 -1.02
CA GLY A 152 -30.40 -5.92 -1.85
C GLY A 152 -31.40 -7.06 -1.62
N ALA A 153 -31.38 -7.97 -2.58
CA ALA A 153 -31.99 -9.29 -2.55
C ALA A 153 -31.38 -10.19 -1.45
N ARG A 154 -32.19 -11.10 -0.86
CA ARG A 154 -31.64 -12.10 0.09
C ARG A 154 -30.73 -13.10 -0.63
N ARG A 155 -31.05 -13.45 -1.89
CA ARG A 155 -30.20 -14.31 -2.70
C ARG A 155 -29.02 -13.50 -3.23
N GLY A 156 -27.82 -14.07 -3.17
CA GLY A 156 -26.61 -13.41 -3.66
C GLY A 156 -25.89 -12.50 -2.65
N ARG A 157 -26.45 -12.22 -1.46
CA ARG A 157 -25.77 -11.43 -0.42
C ARG A 157 -24.35 -11.91 -0.12
N ARG A 158 -24.13 -13.22 -0.02
CA ARG A 158 -22.80 -13.80 0.20
C ARG A 158 -21.81 -13.44 -0.91
N ARG A 159 -22.27 -13.40 -2.18
CA ARG A 159 -21.45 -13.02 -3.33
C ARG A 159 -21.03 -11.56 -3.23
N VAL A 160 -21.99 -10.66 -2.95
CA VAL A 160 -21.75 -9.21 -2.77
C VAL A 160 -20.69 -8.95 -1.70
N VAL A 161 -20.83 -9.59 -0.54
CA VAL A 161 -19.90 -9.43 0.59
C VAL A 161 -18.50 -9.95 0.23
N LEU A 162 -18.43 -11.17 -0.30
CA LEU A 162 -17.17 -11.81 -0.64
C LEU A 162 -16.42 -11.03 -1.72
N THR A 163 -17.11 -10.59 -2.78
CA THR A 163 -16.47 -9.81 -3.84
C THR A 163 -16.03 -8.45 -3.37
N ALA A 164 -16.82 -7.74 -2.56
CA ALA A 164 -16.41 -6.45 -2.01
C ALA A 164 -15.13 -6.56 -1.19
N ALA A 165 -15.08 -7.55 -0.28
CA ALA A 165 -13.90 -7.78 0.56
C ALA A 165 -12.66 -8.13 -0.26
N LEU A 166 -12.79 -9.05 -1.24
CA LEU A 166 -11.67 -9.46 -2.10
C LEU A 166 -11.21 -8.34 -3.04
N VAL A 167 -12.12 -7.55 -3.58
CA VAL A 167 -11.78 -6.45 -4.50
C VAL A 167 -11.01 -5.34 -3.77
N SER A 168 -11.39 -5.00 -2.54
CA SER A 168 -10.71 -3.94 -1.79
C SER A 168 -9.45 -4.41 -1.06
N GLY A 169 -9.45 -5.61 -0.49
CA GLY A 169 -8.36 -6.09 0.37
C GLY A 169 -7.47 -7.16 -0.29
N GLY A 170 -7.91 -7.77 -1.39
CA GLY A 170 -7.29 -9.00 -1.90
C GLY A 170 -7.42 -10.16 -0.90
N VAL A 171 -6.74 -11.26 -1.19
CA VAL A 171 -6.53 -12.34 -0.21
C VAL A 171 -5.32 -11.97 0.66
N PHE A 172 -5.47 -10.92 1.45
CA PHE A 172 -4.37 -10.26 2.16
C PHE A 172 -3.52 -11.18 3.04
N ALA A 173 -4.10 -12.28 3.54
CA ALA A 173 -3.41 -13.23 4.40
C ALA A 173 -2.48 -14.19 3.65
N LEU A 174 -2.56 -14.30 2.32
CA LEU A 174 -1.72 -15.25 1.55
C LEU A 174 -0.21 -15.11 1.82
N PRO A 175 0.38 -13.89 1.87
CA PRO A 175 1.81 -13.74 2.15
C PRO A 175 2.23 -14.11 3.57
N LEU A 176 1.27 -14.33 4.48
CA LEU A 176 1.52 -14.76 5.86
C LEU A 176 1.55 -16.28 5.99
N LEU A 177 1.10 -16.99 4.95
CA LEU A 177 1.16 -18.45 4.89
C LEU A 177 2.55 -18.89 4.42
N PRO A 178 3.02 -20.07 4.84
CA PRO A 178 4.30 -20.64 4.39
C PRO A 178 4.18 -21.20 2.96
N LEU A 179 3.75 -20.36 2.01
CA LEU A 179 3.62 -20.69 0.60
C LEU A 179 4.87 -20.24 -0.16
N PRO A 180 5.29 -20.98 -1.20
CA PRO A 180 6.38 -20.53 -2.05
C PRO A 180 6.00 -19.21 -2.75
N PRO A 181 6.95 -18.27 -2.90
CA PRO A 181 6.70 -17.03 -3.63
C PRO A 181 6.33 -17.37 -5.08
N SER A 182 5.19 -16.85 -5.53
CA SER A 182 4.71 -17.03 -6.90
C SER A 182 3.96 -15.80 -7.37
N ALA A 183 3.97 -15.55 -8.68
CA ALA A 183 3.23 -14.44 -9.29
C ALA A 183 1.73 -14.49 -8.95
N LEU A 184 1.17 -15.70 -8.81
CA LEU A 184 -0.23 -15.88 -8.44
C LEU A 184 -0.50 -15.47 -6.98
N VAL A 185 0.34 -15.90 -6.03
CA VAL A 185 0.23 -15.48 -4.63
C VAL A 185 0.37 -13.97 -4.51
N GLU A 186 1.32 -13.39 -5.23
CA GLU A 186 1.53 -11.95 -5.26
C GLU A 186 0.29 -11.21 -5.81
N LEU A 187 -0.22 -11.62 -6.97
CA LEU A 187 -1.39 -11.01 -7.59
C LEU A 187 -2.64 -11.11 -6.70
N LEU A 188 -2.95 -12.31 -6.20
CA LEU A 188 -4.14 -12.54 -5.39
C LEU A 188 -4.08 -11.85 -4.02
N SER A 189 -2.87 -11.64 -3.48
CA SER A 189 -2.70 -10.91 -2.21
C SER A 189 -2.94 -9.40 -2.34
N ARG A 190 -2.92 -8.86 -3.56
CA ARG A 190 -3.08 -7.43 -3.83
C ARG A 190 -4.56 -7.09 -4.03
N PRO A 191 -5.02 -5.91 -3.57
CA PRO A 191 -6.29 -5.34 -3.96
C PRO A 191 -6.44 -5.26 -5.49
N PHE A 192 -7.67 -5.39 -5.97
CA PHE A 192 -7.99 -5.44 -7.40
C PHE A 192 -7.47 -4.22 -8.19
N LEU A 193 -7.56 -3.02 -7.61
CA LEU A 193 -7.07 -1.79 -8.27
C LEU A 193 -5.54 -1.82 -8.52
N LEU A 194 -4.77 -2.57 -7.72
CA LEU A 194 -3.33 -2.70 -7.88
C LEU A 194 -2.95 -3.77 -8.91
N TRP A 195 -3.91 -4.56 -9.41
CA TRP A 195 -3.65 -5.54 -10.47
C TRP A 195 -3.28 -4.85 -11.79
N ALA A 196 -3.71 -3.60 -11.98
CA ALA A 196 -3.40 -2.82 -13.16
C ALA A 196 -1.88 -2.70 -13.38
N ASP A 197 -1.08 -2.60 -12.32
CA ASP A 197 0.39 -2.55 -12.45
C ASP A 197 0.97 -3.87 -12.98
N VAL A 198 0.37 -5.00 -12.59
CA VAL A 198 0.81 -6.34 -13.03
C VAL A 198 0.36 -6.62 -14.46
N LEU A 199 -0.85 -6.20 -14.82
CA LEU A 199 -1.48 -6.52 -16.11
C LEU A 199 -1.11 -5.54 -17.23
N LEU A 200 -0.97 -4.26 -16.91
CA LEU A 200 -0.81 -3.18 -17.89
C LEU A 200 0.56 -2.49 -17.81
N GLY A 201 1.35 -2.80 -16.76
CA GLY A 201 2.66 -2.23 -16.51
C GLY A 201 2.68 -1.20 -15.38
N THR A 202 3.88 -0.86 -14.91
CA THR A 202 4.06 -0.02 -13.72
C THR A 202 3.46 1.38 -13.87
N GLY A 203 2.64 1.79 -12.91
CA GLY A 203 2.05 3.13 -12.83
C GLY A 203 0.58 3.18 -13.24
N TRP A 204 0.05 2.13 -13.85
CA TRP A 204 -1.37 2.05 -14.23
C TRP A 204 -2.31 2.05 -13.03
N SER A 205 -1.88 1.50 -11.89
CA SER A 205 -2.64 1.56 -10.62
C SER A 205 -2.87 2.98 -10.10
N ARG A 206 -2.19 3.98 -10.69
CA ARG A 206 -2.29 5.41 -10.36
C ARG A 206 -2.91 6.23 -11.49
N SER A 207 -3.44 5.58 -12.53
CA SER A 207 -4.10 6.27 -13.63
C SER A 207 -5.49 6.77 -13.24
N LEU A 208 -5.93 7.86 -13.86
CA LEU A 208 -7.28 8.39 -13.70
C LEU A 208 -8.35 7.35 -14.03
N LEU A 209 -8.10 6.52 -15.05
CA LEU A 209 -9.06 5.51 -15.51
C LEU A 209 -9.24 4.39 -14.48
N VAL A 210 -8.14 3.82 -13.97
CA VAL A 210 -8.21 2.72 -12.99
C VAL A 210 -8.78 3.21 -11.67
N LEU A 211 -8.38 4.40 -11.22
CA LEU A 211 -8.87 5.00 -9.98
C LEU A 211 -10.17 5.79 -10.21
N SER A 212 -11.14 5.20 -10.91
CA SER A 212 -12.44 5.83 -11.21
C SER A 212 -13.64 4.89 -11.05
N ALA A 213 -14.84 5.46 -11.14
CA ALA A 213 -16.09 4.73 -11.22
C ALA A 213 -16.43 4.21 -12.62
N ALA A 214 -15.56 4.39 -13.63
CA ALA A 214 -15.86 4.03 -15.02
C ALA A 214 -16.17 2.53 -15.18
N LEU A 215 -15.32 1.66 -14.61
CA LEU A 215 -15.55 0.21 -14.63
C LEU A 215 -16.82 -0.19 -13.83
N PRO A 216 -17.01 0.26 -12.57
CA PRO A 216 -18.27 0.07 -11.85
C PRO A 216 -19.52 0.48 -12.65
N ALA A 217 -19.50 1.65 -13.29
CA ALA A 217 -20.62 2.17 -14.06
C ALA A 217 -20.92 1.30 -15.29
N ALA A 218 -19.90 0.95 -16.07
CA ALA A 218 -20.04 0.10 -17.24
C ALA A 218 -20.59 -1.28 -16.88
N LEU A 219 -20.05 -1.93 -15.85
CA LEU A 219 -20.52 -3.25 -15.41
C LEU A 219 -21.92 -3.19 -14.81
N THR A 220 -22.25 -2.13 -14.08
CA THR A 220 -23.59 -1.92 -13.52
C THR A 220 -24.63 -1.79 -14.63
N PHE A 221 -24.30 -1.05 -15.69
CA PHE A 221 -25.19 -0.90 -16.85
C PHE A 221 -25.40 -2.22 -17.61
N VAL A 222 -24.31 -2.93 -17.93
CA VAL A 222 -24.37 -4.13 -18.79
C VAL A 222 -24.84 -5.37 -18.04
N LEU A 223 -24.31 -5.61 -16.83
CA LEU A 223 -24.47 -6.88 -16.11
C LEU A 223 -25.28 -6.74 -14.83
N GLY A 224 -25.45 -5.52 -14.31
CA GLY A 224 -26.18 -5.24 -13.07
C GLY A 224 -27.62 -5.77 -13.04
N PRO A 225 -28.42 -5.67 -14.13
CA PRO A 225 -29.78 -6.20 -14.17
C PRO A 225 -29.87 -7.73 -14.14
N THR A 226 -28.78 -8.46 -14.45
CA THR A 226 -28.82 -9.92 -14.55
C THR A 226 -28.87 -10.57 -13.16
N ARG A 227 -29.71 -11.60 -12.96
CA ARG A 227 -29.78 -12.31 -11.65
C ARG A 227 -28.49 -13.05 -11.31
N THR A 228 -27.76 -13.51 -12.31
CA THR A 228 -26.54 -14.28 -12.12
C THR A 228 -25.36 -13.38 -11.75
N PHE A 229 -25.13 -12.31 -12.51
CA PHE A 229 -23.94 -11.45 -12.37
C PHE A 229 -24.19 -10.19 -11.52
N GLY A 230 -25.42 -9.71 -11.38
CA GLY A 230 -25.75 -8.52 -10.61
C GLY A 230 -25.14 -8.52 -9.19
N PRO A 231 -25.25 -9.59 -8.39
CA PRO A 231 -24.61 -9.66 -7.07
C PRO A 231 -23.07 -9.55 -7.11
N TRP A 232 -22.42 -10.08 -8.15
CA TRP A 232 -20.96 -9.97 -8.32
C TRP A 232 -20.57 -8.53 -8.65
N VAL A 233 -21.30 -7.91 -9.58
CA VAL A 233 -21.12 -6.51 -10.00
C VAL A 233 -21.34 -5.55 -8.82
N ALA A 234 -22.41 -5.76 -8.05
CA ALA A 234 -22.69 -4.93 -6.87
C ALA A 234 -21.54 -4.96 -5.87
N GLY A 235 -21.00 -6.14 -5.56
CA GLY A 235 -19.89 -6.24 -4.62
C GLY A 235 -18.57 -5.75 -5.20
N LEU A 236 -18.30 -5.93 -6.50
CA LEU A 236 -17.14 -5.30 -7.16
C LEU A 236 -17.22 -3.77 -7.09
N SER A 237 -18.37 -3.19 -7.45
CA SER A 237 -18.60 -1.74 -7.37
C SER A 237 -18.47 -1.22 -5.94
N ALA A 238 -18.98 -1.95 -4.94
CA ALA A 238 -18.83 -1.60 -3.53
C ALA A 238 -17.36 -1.68 -3.08
N GLY A 239 -16.64 -2.75 -3.42
CA GLY A 239 -15.23 -2.93 -3.08
C GLY A 239 -14.34 -1.85 -3.69
N ILE A 240 -14.54 -1.52 -4.98
CA ILE A 240 -13.84 -0.40 -5.63
C ILE A 240 -14.19 0.92 -4.92
N GLY A 241 -15.48 1.19 -4.69
CA GLY A 241 -15.92 2.43 -4.06
C GLY A 241 -15.29 2.65 -2.69
N ILE A 242 -15.30 1.61 -1.84
CA ILE A 242 -14.73 1.68 -0.49
C ILE A 242 -13.21 1.84 -0.54
N HIS A 243 -12.52 1.14 -1.44
CA HIS A 243 -11.08 1.28 -1.58
C HIS A 243 -10.68 2.69 -2.05
N LEU A 244 -11.43 3.29 -2.99
CA LEU A 244 -11.21 4.67 -3.41
C LEU A 244 -11.45 5.68 -2.27
N ILE A 245 -12.54 5.54 -1.52
CA ILE A 245 -12.84 6.40 -0.35
C ILE A 245 -11.76 6.27 0.72
N TYR A 246 -11.35 5.04 1.04
CA TYR A 246 -10.27 4.79 1.99
C TYR A 246 -8.94 5.38 1.51
N GLY A 247 -8.61 5.22 0.22
CA GLY A 247 -7.44 5.82 -0.39
C GLY A 247 -7.44 7.35 -0.32
N ALA A 248 -8.60 7.97 -0.56
CA ALA A 248 -8.78 9.41 -0.41
C ALA A 248 -8.55 9.89 1.04
N ALA A 249 -9.02 9.12 2.03
CA ALA A 249 -8.91 9.48 3.44
C ALA A 249 -7.51 9.25 4.02
N THR A 250 -6.79 8.24 3.53
CA THR A 250 -5.51 7.81 4.12
C THR A 250 -4.30 8.19 3.29
N GLY A 251 -4.48 8.52 2.00
CA GLY A 251 -3.38 8.72 1.06
C GLY A 251 -2.73 7.43 0.54
N SER A 252 -3.34 6.26 0.83
CA SER A 252 -2.89 4.93 0.38
C SER A 252 -3.06 4.70 -1.12
N LEU A 253 -3.86 5.55 -1.78
CA LEU A 253 -3.96 5.68 -3.22
C LEU A 253 -3.64 7.13 -3.60
N ALA A 254 -2.85 7.30 -4.64
CA ALA A 254 -2.53 8.60 -5.21
C ALA A 254 -2.50 8.50 -6.74
N LEU A 255 -3.15 9.46 -7.39
CA LEU A 255 -3.11 9.61 -8.84
C LEU A 255 -1.74 10.09 -9.28
N LEU A 256 -1.30 9.59 -10.43
CA LEU A 256 -0.14 10.11 -11.11
C LEU A 256 -0.44 11.55 -11.59
N TRP A 257 0.50 12.46 -11.39
CA TRP A 257 0.43 13.87 -11.85
C TRP A 257 -0.60 14.79 -11.16
N LEU A 258 -1.47 14.28 -10.28
CA LEU A 258 -2.36 15.15 -9.50
C LEU A 258 -1.77 15.47 -8.11
N PRO A 259 -1.80 16.75 -7.69
CA PRO A 259 -1.50 17.13 -6.31
C PRO A 259 -2.40 16.41 -5.30
N GLY A 260 -1.89 16.19 -4.08
CA GLY A 260 -2.56 15.41 -3.03
C GLY A 260 -4.04 15.77 -2.79
N PRO A 261 -4.40 17.05 -2.61
CA PRO A 261 -5.80 17.44 -2.38
C PRO A 261 -6.73 17.11 -3.56
N LEU A 262 -6.27 17.34 -4.79
CA LEU A 262 -7.05 17.05 -6.00
C LEU A 262 -7.18 15.54 -6.22
N SER A 263 -6.10 14.78 -5.95
CA SER A 263 -6.14 13.33 -5.97
C SER A 263 -7.16 12.78 -4.97
N SER A 264 -7.16 13.29 -3.74
CA SER A 264 -8.11 12.86 -2.71
C SER A 264 -9.56 13.17 -3.09
N CYS A 265 -9.81 14.36 -3.67
CA CYS A 265 -11.13 14.74 -4.16
C CYS A 265 -11.61 13.82 -5.30
N TRP A 266 -10.76 13.54 -6.30
CA TRP A 266 -11.07 12.62 -7.40
C TRP A 266 -11.42 11.23 -6.89
N LEU A 267 -10.62 10.69 -5.97
CA LEU A 267 -10.83 9.39 -5.37
C LEU A 267 -12.14 9.33 -4.59
N ALA A 268 -12.44 10.35 -3.78
CA ALA A 268 -13.69 10.41 -3.01
C ALA A 268 -14.92 10.45 -3.93
N LEU A 269 -14.93 11.34 -4.94
CA LEU A 269 -16.04 11.46 -5.89
C LEU A 269 -16.30 10.16 -6.65
N ASN A 270 -15.25 9.55 -7.18
CA ASN A 270 -15.37 8.26 -7.87
C ASN A 270 -15.73 7.12 -6.92
N GLY A 271 -15.25 7.17 -5.68
CA GLY A 271 -15.61 6.21 -4.65
C GLY A 271 -17.11 6.23 -4.34
N PHE A 272 -17.69 7.42 -4.16
CA PHE A 272 -19.13 7.59 -3.98
C PHE A 272 -19.93 7.17 -5.22
N ALA A 273 -19.46 7.52 -6.43
CA ALA A 273 -20.10 7.10 -7.67
C ALA A 273 -20.11 5.56 -7.84
N ALA A 274 -19.01 4.88 -7.51
CA ALA A 274 -18.94 3.42 -7.51
C ALA A 274 -19.86 2.80 -6.42
N GLY A 275 -19.96 3.43 -5.25
CA GLY A 275 -20.94 3.06 -4.23
C GLY A 275 -22.39 3.20 -4.71
N ALA A 276 -22.71 4.28 -5.43
CA ALA A 276 -24.03 4.47 -6.05
C ALA A 276 -24.32 3.39 -7.10
N CYS A 277 -23.32 2.98 -7.89
CA CYS A 277 -23.43 1.86 -8.84
C CYS A 277 -23.77 0.54 -8.12
N ALA A 278 -23.14 0.27 -6.97
CA ALA A 278 -23.44 -0.89 -6.15
C ALA A 278 -24.88 -0.87 -5.62
N ILE A 279 -25.32 0.26 -5.05
CA ILE A 279 -26.69 0.42 -4.53
C ILE A 279 -27.72 0.27 -5.64
N THR A 280 -27.47 0.89 -6.80
CA THR A 280 -28.36 0.79 -7.97
C THR A 280 -28.50 -0.66 -8.42
N THR A 281 -27.39 -1.40 -8.52
CA THR A 281 -27.41 -2.82 -8.87
C THR A 281 -28.24 -3.62 -7.86
N LEU A 282 -28.03 -3.40 -6.56
CA LEU A 282 -28.78 -4.10 -5.51
C LEU A 282 -30.28 -3.79 -5.55
N ALA A 283 -30.66 -2.53 -5.80
CA ALA A 283 -32.05 -2.11 -5.91
C ALA A 283 -32.75 -2.80 -7.10
N VAL A 284 -32.09 -2.87 -8.26
CA VAL A 284 -32.61 -3.57 -9.44
C VAL A 284 -32.80 -5.06 -9.14
N GLN A 285 -31.84 -5.70 -8.47
CA GLN A 285 -31.95 -7.11 -8.06
C GLN A 285 -33.17 -7.35 -7.14
N ARG A 286 -33.38 -6.46 -6.17
CA ARG A 286 -34.51 -6.54 -5.24
C ARG A 286 -35.85 -6.40 -5.96
N LEU A 287 -35.95 -5.54 -6.97
CA LEU A 287 -37.15 -5.39 -7.79
C LEU A 287 -37.42 -6.66 -8.60
N SER A 288 -36.41 -7.22 -9.26
CA SER A 288 -36.52 -8.46 -10.04
C SER A 288 -36.94 -9.66 -9.19
N GLU A 289 -36.51 -9.75 -7.93
CA GLU A 289 -36.99 -10.81 -7.01
C GLU A 289 -38.47 -10.65 -6.64
N ARG A 290 -38.98 -9.41 -6.52
CA ARG A 290 -40.38 -9.14 -6.16
C ARG A 290 -41.35 -9.40 -7.30
N THR A 291 -40.97 -9.06 -8.53
CA THR A 291 -41.84 -9.23 -9.71
C THR A 291 -41.97 -10.71 -10.10
N GLY A 292 -41.13 -11.59 -9.55
CA GLY A 292 -41.26 -13.02 -9.78
C GLY A 292 -40.99 -13.46 -11.21
N ASP A 293 -40.45 -12.58 -12.08
CA ASP A 293 -40.15 -12.88 -13.48
C ASP A 293 -39.44 -14.22 -13.57
N ARG A 294 -40.13 -15.24 -14.06
CA ARG A 294 -39.49 -16.49 -14.48
C ARG A 294 -38.98 -16.24 -15.89
N PRO A 295 -37.73 -16.63 -16.21
CA PRO A 295 -37.28 -16.61 -17.59
C PRO A 295 -38.21 -17.45 -18.47
#